data_AF-A0A800A6D1-F1
#
_entry.id   AF-A0A800A6D1-F1
#
_cell.length_a   1.000
_cell.length_b   1.000
_cell.length_c   1.000
_cell.angle_alpha   90.00
_cell.angle_beta   90.00
_cell.angle_gamma   90.00
#
_symmetry.space_group_name_H-M   'P 1'
#
loop_
_entity.id
_entity.type
_entity.pdbx_description
1 polymer ?
#
loop_
_entity_poly.entity_id
_entity_poly.type
_entity_poly.pdbx_seq_one_letter_code
_entity_poly.pdbx_strand_id
1 'polypeptide(L)'
;MPDSTPIDKAAAQVNEDRPFIVAFVLKYAGTDLLCYRADQPAELQAHQQQVWQPLLDWAAATFKAHLVVTEGIRPVEQPAEALSRLENALEALDDRSLAALAVLTQDCGSLIIGLAVINGRLDAEQAMLAAQLDERWQAQKWGEDENDKVRRDALKEEIQEAIDFLELV
;
A
#
# COMPACT_ATOMS: atom_id res chain seq x y z
N MET A 1 -6.80 -17.23 19.37
CA MET A 1 -6.48 -16.86 20.77
C MET A 1 -6.73 -15.36 20.93
N PRO A 2 -7.04 -14.84 22.14
CA PRO A 2 -7.54 -13.47 22.29
C PRO A 2 -6.54 -12.37 21.90
N ASP A 3 -5.25 -12.69 21.79
CA ASP A 3 -4.18 -11.73 21.48
C ASP A 3 -3.42 -12.10 20.20
N SER A 4 -4.13 -12.32 19.09
CA SER A 4 -3.48 -12.49 17.78
C SER A 4 -3.34 -11.12 17.10
N THR A 5 -2.11 -10.77 16.74
CA THR A 5 -1.79 -9.54 15.99
C THR A 5 -2.47 -9.57 14.61
N PRO A 6 -2.62 -8.42 13.93
CA PRO A 6 -3.12 -8.40 12.55
C PRO A 6 -2.32 -9.34 11.64
N ILE A 7 -0.99 -9.37 11.80
CA ILE A 7 -0.11 -10.23 10.99
C ILE A 7 -0.29 -11.73 11.28
N ASP A 8 -0.52 -12.12 12.54
CA ASP A 8 -0.83 -13.52 12.89
C ASP A 8 -2.14 -13.99 12.23
N LYS A 9 -3.15 -13.11 12.20
CA LYS A 9 -4.44 -13.40 11.57
C LYS A 9 -4.30 -13.51 10.06
N ALA A 10 -3.54 -12.61 9.43
CA ALA A 10 -3.26 -12.66 8.01
C ALA A 10 -2.52 -13.96 7.64
N ALA A 11 -1.51 -14.36 8.41
CA ALA A 11 -0.78 -15.61 8.19
C ALA A 11 -1.68 -16.84 8.32
N ALA A 12 -2.55 -16.88 9.34
CA ALA A 12 -3.54 -17.94 9.48
C ALA A 12 -4.50 -17.99 8.28
N GLN A 13 -4.96 -16.84 7.80
CA GLN A 13 -5.88 -16.76 6.67
C GLN A 13 -5.23 -17.19 5.35
N VAL A 14 -3.95 -16.87 5.12
CA VAL A 14 -3.20 -17.36 3.95
C VAL A 14 -3.10 -18.89 3.97
N ASN A 15 -2.83 -19.48 5.13
CA ASN A 15 -2.79 -20.95 5.27
C ASN A 15 -4.15 -21.61 5.01
N GLU A 16 -5.24 -20.93 5.32
CA GLU A 16 -6.60 -21.43 5.11
C GLU A 16 -7.08 -21.27 3.66
N ASP A 17 -6.90 -20.07 3.09
CA ASP A 17 -7.39 -19.71 1.76
C ASP A 17 -6.49 -18.67 1.09
N ARG A 18 -5.32 -19.13 0.64
CA ARG A 18 -4.37 -18.33 -0.13
C ARG A 18 -5.01 -17.65 -1.37
N PRO A 19 -5.80 -18.34 -2.22
CA PRO A 19 -6.47 -17.70 -3.35
C PRO A 19 -7.37 -16.52 -2.94
N PHE A 20 -8.08 -16.63 -1.82
CA PHE A 20 -8.87 -15.52 -1.28
C PHE A 20 -8.01 -14.31 -0.94
N ILE A 21 -6.85 -14.51 -0.28
CA ILE A 21 -5.93 -13.41 0.05
C ILE A 21 -5.34 -12.76 -1.20
N VAL A 22 -4.91 -13.56 -2.19
CA VAL A 22 -4.44 -13.02 -3.48
C VAL A 22 -5.50 -12.14 -4.12
N ALA A 23 -6.75 -12.62 -4.22
CA ALA A 23 -7.84 -11.86 -4.79
C ALA A 23 -8.20 -10.61 -3.96
N PHE A 24 -8.12 -10.69 -2.64
CA PHE A 24 -8.34 -9.55 -1.74
C PHE A 24 -7.30 -8.45 -1.97
N VAL A 25 -6.02 -8.81 -1.99
CA VAL A 25 -4.91 -7.88 -2.21
C VAL A 25 -4.96 -7.28 -3.62
N LEU A 26 -5.25 -8.09 -4.63
CA LEU A 26 -5.35 -7.64 -6.02
C LEU A 26 -6.45 -6.59 -6.24
N LYS A 27 -7.54 -6.62 -5.46
CA LYS A 27 -8.61 -5.60 -5.55
C LYS A 27 -8.09 -4.19 -5.30
N TYR A 28 -7.09 -4.03 -4.43
CA TYR A 28 -6.48 -2.72 -4.19
C TYR A 28 -5.78 -2.18 -5.43
N ALA A 29 -5.22 -3.02 -6.30
CA ALA A 29 -4.62 -2.55 -7.55
C ALA A 29 -5.63 -1.79 -8.42
N GLY A 30 -6.89 -2.22 -8.42
CA GLY A 30 -7.96 -1.60 -9.20
C GLY A 30 -8.35 -0.20 -8.69
N THR A 31 -8.15 0.07 -7.40
CA THR A 31 -8.48 1.35 -6.76
C THR A 31 -7.31 1.87 -5.91
N ASP A 32 -6.08 1.69 -6.39
CA ASP A 32 -4.88 1.93 -5.57
C ASP A 32 -4.74 3.42 -5.25
N LEU A 33 -4.44 3.76 -3.98
CA LEU A 33 -4.24 5.14 -3.53
C LEU A 33 -3.40 5.96 -4.50
N LEU A 34 -2.30 5.39 -4.99
CA LEU A 34 -1.35 6.11 -5.85
C LEU A 34 -1.93 6.50 -7.21
N CYS A 35 -3.05 5.90 -7.63
CA CYS A 35 -3.70 6.15 -8.90
C CYS A 35 -4.70 7.31 -8.87
N TYR A 36 -5.13 7.79 -7.69
CA TYR A 36 -6.14 8.83 -7.57
C TYR A 36 -5.52 10.12 -7.06
N ARG A 37 -5.41 11.11 -7.94
CA ARG A 37 -4.77 12.40 -7.61
C ARG A 37 -5.81 13.46 -7.30
N ALA A 38 -5.43 14.38 -6.41
CA ALA A 38 -6.20 15.59 -6.17
C ALA A 38 -6.28 16.40 -7.48
N ASP A 39 -7.46 16.93 -7.79
CA ASP A 39 -7.67 17.88 -8.87
C ASP A 39 -7.24 19.30 -8.47
N GLN A 40 -7.37 19.61 -7.18
CA GLN A 40 -6.95 20.86 -6.55
C GLN A 40 -6.57 20.63 -5.08
N PRO A 41 -5.73 21.51 -4.50
CA PRO A 41 -5.00 22.57 -5.19
C PRO A 41 -3.75 22.02 -5.92
N ALA A 42 -3.22 22.78 -6.88
CA ALA A 42 -2.10 22.35 -7.72
C ALA A 42 -0.84 21.97 -6.92
N GLU A 43 -0.62 22.58 -5.75
CA GLU A 43 0.51 22.23 -4.87
C GLU A 43 0.38 20.81 -4.30
N LEU A 44 -0.84 20.37 -3.95
CA LEU A 44 -1.08 19.01 -3.48
C LEU A 44 -0.86 18.02 -4.62
N GLN A 45 -1.43 18.30 -5.80
CA GLN A 45 -1.25 17.46 -6.99
C GLN A 45 0.24 17.30 -7.33
N ALA A 46 1.02 18.39 -7.30
CA ALA A 46 2.46 18.36 -7.54
C ALA A 46 3.21 17.54 -6.48
N HIS A 47 2.81 17.63 -5.21
CA HIS A 47 3.42 16.86 -4.13
C HIS A 47 3.11 15.36 -4.26
N GLN A 48 1.85 15.01 -4.54
CA GLN A 48 1.46 13.63 -4.87
C GLN A 48 2.26 13.11 -6.05
N GLN A 49 2.42 13.90 -7.13
CA GLN A 49 3.20 13.50 -8.30
C GLN A 49 4.65 13.16 -7.92
N GLN A 50 5.29 14.01 -7.11
CA GLN A 50 6.68 13.83 -6.68
C GLN A 50 6.89 12.58 -5.82
N VAL A 51 5.93 12.24 -4.96
CA VAL A 51 6.06 11.11 -4.02
C VAL A 51 5.57 9.80 -4.62
N TRP A 52 4.41 9.81 -5.28
CA TRP A 52 3.74 8.58 -5.71
C TRP A 52 4.12 8.13 -7.12
N GLN A 53 4.44 9.03 -8.05
CA GLN A 53 4.82 8.62 -9.41
C GLN A 53 6.06 7.71 -9.42
N PRO A 54 7.14 7.99 -8.66
CA PRO A 54 8.30 7.10 -8.62
C PRO A 54 7.98 5.66 -8.18
N LEU A 55 6.93 5.47 -7.37
CA LEU A 55 6.48 4.14 -6.94
C LEU A 55 5.72 3.42 -8.07
N LEU A 56 4.86 4.13 -8.79
CA LEU A 56 4.18 3.59 -9.97
C LEU A 56 5.17 3.24 -11.09
N ASP A 57 6.15 4.11 -11.34
CA ASP A 57 7.22 3.87 -12.32
C ASP A 57 8.06 2.66 -11.93
N TRP A 58 8.37 2.52 -10.63
CA TRP A 58 9.06 1.35 -10.10
C TRP A 58 8.25 0.07 -10.28
N ALA A 59 6.94 0.09 -10.02
CA ALA A 59 6.08 -1.07 -10.23
C ALA A 59 5.98 -1.46 -11.71
N ALA A 60 5.90 -0.47 -12.60
CA ALA A 60 5.97 -0.67 -14.04
C ALA A 60 7.31 -1.28 -14.47
N ALA A 61 8.43 -0.84 -13.90
CA ALA A 61 9.74 -1.40 -14.22
C ALA A 61 9.92 -2.84 -13.71
N THR A 62 9.51 -3.09 -12.46
CA THR A 62 9.76 -4.34 -11.71
C THR A 62 8.77 -5.43 -12.11
N PHE A 63 7.48 -5.13 -12.14
CA PHE A 63 6.42 -6.10 -12.39
C PHE A 63 5.84 -6.01 -13.80
N LYS A 64 6.23 -5.00 -14.60
CA LYS A 64 5.59 -4.67 -15.90
C LYS A 64 4.12 -4.24 -15.75
N ALA A 65 3.74 -3.84 -14.54
CA ALA A 65 2.40 -3.37 -14.21
C ALA A 65 2.30 -1.85 -14.42
N HIS A 66 1.79 -1.44 -15.59
CA HIS A 66 1.56 -0.04 -15.91
C HIS A 66 0.15 0.37 -15.47
N LEU A 67 0.05 0.92 -14.26
CA LEU A 67 -1.22 1.45 -13.75
C LEU A 67 -1.49 2.85 -14.31
N VAL A 68 -2.77 3.16 -14.50
CA VAL A 68 -3.25 4.45 -15.00
C VAL A 68 -3.63 5.34 -13.82
N VAL A 69 -3.16 6.59 -13.89
CA VAL A 69 -3.49 7.63 -12.92
C VAL A 69 -4.69 8.44 -13.41
N THR A 70 -5.57 8.82 -12.49
CA THR A 70 -6.72 9.70 -12.71
C THR A 70 -6.68 10.90 -11.76
N GLU A 71 -7.44 11.93 -12.11
CA GLU A 71 -7.58 13.16 -11.31
C GLU A 71 -9.02 13.30 -10.82
N GLY A 72 -9.15 13.68 -9.55
CA GLY A 72 -10.42 13.83 -8.84
C GLY A 72 -11.12 12.49 -8.63
N ILE A 73 -12.45 12.53 -8.57
CA ILE A 73 -13.28 11.37 -8.22
C ILE A 73 -13.63 10.45 -9.40
N ARG A 74 -13.07 10.69 -10.60
CA ARG A 74 -13.44 9.92 -11.79
C ARG A 74 -12.80 8.54 -11.72
N PRO A 75 -13.59 7.46 -11.63
CA PRO A 75 -13.03 6.11 -11.63
C PRO A 75 -12.30 5.83 -12.94
N VAL A 76 -11.18 5.13 -12.86
CA VAL A 76 -10.43 4.63 -14.01
C VAL A 76 -10.35 3.11 -13.92
N GLU A 77 -10.62 2.43 -15.03
CA GLU A 77 -10.38 0.99 -15.11
C GLU A 77 -8.89 0.75 -15.35
N GLN A 78 -8.27 -0.06 -14.49
CA GLN A 78 -6.88 -0.44 -14.65
C GLN A 78 -6.72 -1.43 -15.82
N PRO A 79 -5.62 -1.35 -16.60
CA PRO A 79 -5.39 -2.28 -17.69
C PRO A 79 -5.38 -3.73 -17.20
N ALA A 80 -6.15 -4.61 -17.86
CA ALA A 80 -6.21 -6.03 -17.50
C ALA A 80 -4.83 -6.71 -17.51
N GLU A 81 -3.92 -6.27 -18.40
CA GLU A 81 -2.54 -6.74 -18.38
C GLU A 81 -1.83 -6.35 -17.09
N ALA A 82 -1.94 -5.10 -16.62
CA ALA A 82 -1.30 -4.66 -15.39
C ALA A 82 -1.82 -5.45 -14.17
N LEU A 83 -3.13 -5.68 -14.08
CA LEU A 83 -3.74 -6.50 -13.03
C LEU A 83 -3.22 -7.94 -13.09
N SER A 84 -3.17 -8.56 -14.27
CA SER A 84 -2.63 -9.91 -14.43
C SER A 84 -1.14 -9.99 -14.06
N ARG A 85 -0.33 -8.96 -14.37
CA ARG A 85 1.08 -8.91 -13.95
C ARG A 85 1.23 -8.87 -12.44
N LEU A 86 0.40 -8.08 -11.77
CA LEU A 86 0.40 -8.00 -10.31
C LEU A 86 -0.09 -9.30 -9.69
N GLU A 87 -1.15 -9.91 -10.21
CA GLU A 87 -1.64 -11.22 -9.77
C GLU A 87 -0.54 -12.29 -9.83
N ASN A 88 0.17 -12.39 -10.95
CA ASN A 88 1.32 -13.30 -11.08
C ASN A 88 2.43 -13.00 -10.04
N ALA A 89 2.68 -11.72 -9.74
CA ALA A 89 3.64 -11.34 -8.71
C ALA A 89 3.18 -11.77 -7.31
N LEU A 90 1.89 -11.64 -7.00
CA LEU A 90 1.29 -12.11 -5.74
C LEU A 90 1.36 -13.63 -5.60
N GLU A 91 1.04 -14.36 -6.67
CA GLU A 91 1.07 -15.82 -6.69
C GLU A 91 2.48 -16.37 -6.46
N ALA A 92 3.51 -15.65 -6.90
CA ALA A 92 4.92 -16.02 -6.74
C ALA A 92 5.48 -15.80 -5.33
N LEU A 93 4.79 -15.07 -4.45
CA LEU A 93 5.22 -14.83 -3.08
C LEU A 93 5.11 -16.10 -2.24
N ASP A 94 5.98 -16.30 -1.25
CA ASP A 94 5.69 -17.28 -0.19
C ASP A 94 4.52 -16.82 0.70
N ASP A 95 3.99 -17.73 1.52
CA ASP A 95 2.82 -17.46 2.36
C ASP A 95 3.07 -16.33 3.36
N ARG A 96 4.30 -16.22 3.85
CA ARG A 96 4.70 -15.18 4.81
C ARG A 96 4.70 -13.80 4.17
N SER A 97 5.30 -13.69 3.01
CA SER A 97 5.36 -12.47 2.21
C SER A 97 3.97 -12.03 1.77
N LEU A 98 3.09 -12.98 1.41
CA LEU A 98 1.70 -12.68 1.08
C LEU A 98 0.90 -12.19 2.29
N ALA A 99 1.10 -12.77 3.48
CA ALA A 99 0.46 -12.33 4.71
C ALA A 99 0.88 -10.90 5.09
N ALA A 100 2.19 -10.61 5.07
CA ALA A 100 2.72 -9.26 5.31
C ALA A 100 2.16 -8.27 4.28
N LEU A 101 2.15 -8.65 3.00
CA LEU A 101 1.62 -7.80 1.94
C LEU A 101 0.13 -7.49 2.13
N ALA A 102 -0.67 -8.45 2.61
CA ALA A 102 -2.08 -8.23 2.86
C ALA A 102 -2.33 -7.17 3.94
N VAL A 103 -1.57 -7.22 5.05
CA VAL A 103 -1.62 -6.21 6.12
C VAL A 103 -1.17 -4.85 5.59
N LEU A 104 0.01 -4.79 4.98
CA LEU A 104 0.58 -3.56 4.43
C LEU A 104 -0.34 -2.89 3.39
N THR A 105 -0.94 -3.69 2.51
CA THR A 105 -1.86 -3.19 1.47
C THR A 105 -3.09 -2.54 2.10
N GLN A 106 -3.66 -3.17 3.12
CA GLN A 106 -4.83 -2.64 3.81
C GLN A 106 -4.50 -1.35 4.58
N ASP A 107 -3.41 -1.35 5.34
CA ASP A 107 -3.08 -0.24 6.23
C ASP A 107 -2.57 0.98 5.46
N CYS A 108 -1.87 0.75 4.34
CA CYS A 108 -1.42 1.83 3.44
C CYS A 108 -2.48 2.24 2.40
N GLY A 109 -3.57 1.49 2.26
CA GLY A 109 -4.55 1.69 1.18
C GLY A 109 -3.97 1.48 -0.24
N SER A 110 -2.83 0.80 -0.36
CA SER A 110 -2.09 0.68 -1.61
C SER A 110 -1.34 -0.64 -1.68
N LEU A 111 -1.61 -1.40 -2.74
CA LEU A 111 -0.83 -2.59 -3.07
C LEU A 111 0.60 -2.19 -3.46
N ILE A 112 0.76 -1.08 -4.19
CA ILE A 112 2.07 -0.66 -4.68
C ILE A 112 3.00 -0.24 -3.53
N ILE A 113 2.48 0.45 -2.51
CA ILE A 113 3.25 0.76 -1.30
C ILE A 113 3.63 -0.54 -0.56
N GLY A 114 2.68 -1.46 -0.37
CA GLY A 114 2.96 -2.75 0.27
C GLY A 114 4.02 -3.57 -0.48
N LEU A 115 3.93 -3.65 -1.80
CA LEU A 115 4.93 -4.32 -2.65
C LEU A 115 6.29 -3.63 -2.51
N ALA A 116 6.33 -2.29 -2.45
CA ALA A 116 7.58 -1.55 -2.28
C ALA A 116 8.24 -1.84 -0.92
N VAL A 117 7.46 -2.02 0.15
CA VAL A 117 7.98 -2.41 1.47
C VAL A 117 8.58 -3.81 1.42
N ILE A 118 7.84 -4.84 0.97
CA ILE A 118 8.34 -6.22 0.99
C ILE A 118 9.54 -6.44 0.05
N ASN A 119 9.71 -5.57 -0.96
CA ASN A 119 10.87 -5.59 -1.87
C ASN A 119 12.03 -4.70 -1.36
N GLY A 120 11.95 -4.15 -0.15
CA GLY A 120 12.99 -3.31 0.46
C GLY A 120 13.19 -1.96 -0.24
N ARG A 121 12.22 -1.52 -1.05
CA ARG A 121 12.24 -0.22 -1.73
C ARG A 121 11.84 0.92 -0.80
N LEU A 122 10.96 0.64 0.17
CA LEU A 122 10.57 1.57 1.22
C LEU A 122 10.80 0.94 2.59
N ASP A 123 11.30 1.74 3.53
CA ASP A 123 11.22 1.41 4.96
C ASP A 123 9.85 1.81 5.55
N ALA A 124 9.61 1.48 6.82
CA ALA A 124 8.35 1.76 7.49
C ALA A 124 7.98 3.25 7.52
N GLU A 125 8.97 4.13 7.68
CA GLU A 125 8.73 5.58 7.74
C GLU A 125 8.38 6.12 6.36
N GLN A 126 9.11 5.70 5.32
CA GLN A 126 8.85 6.09 3.94
C GLN A 126 7.49 5.61 3.46
N ALA A 127 7.08 4.38 3.83
CA ALA A 127 5.77 3.84 3.50
C ALA A 127 4.64 4.61 4.20
N MET A 128 4.76 4.86 5.51
CA MET A 128 3.78 5.66 6.26
C MET A 128 3.66 7.07 5.68
N LEU A 129 4.78 7.73 5.37
CA LEU A 129 4.79 9.06 4.78
C LEU A 129 4.14 9.10 3.38
N ALA A 130 4.33 8.04 2.58
CA ALA A 130 3.70 7.93 1.27
C ALA A 130 2.19 7.69 1.39
N ALA A 131 1.76 6.82 2.32
CA ALA A 131 0.36 6.47 2.53
C ALA A 131 -0.45 7.64 3.10
N GLN A 132 0.11 8.43 4.02
CA GLN A 132 -0.58 9.54 4.68
C GLN A 132 -0.27 10.91 4.08
N LEU A 133 0.16 10.96 2.82
CA LEU A 133 0.58 12.20 2.19
C LEU A 133 -0.54 13.26 2.22
N ASP A 134 -1.77 12.85 1.92
CA ASP A 134 -2.91 13.75 1.81
C ASP A 134 -3.35 14.27 3.19
N GLU A 135 -3.50 13.37 4.16
CA GLU A 135 -3.85 13.71 5.55
C GLU A 135 -2.82 14.68 6.15
N ARG A 136 -1.53 14.41 5.92
CA ARG A 136 -0.45 15.29 6.38
C ARG A 136 -0.48 16.65 5.72
N TRP A 137 -0.79 16.71 4.42
CA TRP A 137 -0.94 17.99 3.72
C TRP A 137 -2.10 18.80 4.30
N GLN A 138 -3.24 18.15 4.60
CA GLN A 138 -4.40 18.81 5.21
C GLN A 138 -4.09 19.31 6.63
N ALA A 139 -3.45 18.48 7.45
CA ALA A 139 -3.01 18.84 8.81
C ALA A 139 -2.04 20.03 8.80
N GLN A 140 -1.12 20.11 7.83
CA GLN A 140 -0.23 21.28 7.70
C GLN A 140 -0.97 22.59 7.38
N LYS A 141 -2.11 22.50 6.68
CA LYS A 141 -2.89 23.68 6.29
C LYS A 141 -3.88 24.13 7.36
N TRP A 142 -4.45 23.19 8.12
CA TRP A 142 -5.54 23.47 9.06
C TRP A 142 -5.19 23.18 10.53
N GLY A 143 -3.97 22.75 10.80
CA GLY A 143 -3.49 22.35 12.12
C GLY A 143 -3.54 20.83 12.29
N GLU A 144 -2.50 20.26 12.88
CA GLU A 144 -2.44 18.85 13.29
C GLU A 144 -3.09 18.71 14.67
N ASP A 145 -3.96 17.71 14.85
CA ASP A 145 -4.44 17.33 16.17
C ASP A 145 -3.63 16.15 16.76
N GLU A 146 -3.75 15.92 18.07
CA GLU A 146 -3.03 14.82 18.73
C GLU A 146 -3.44 13.43 18.19
N ASN A 147 -4.66 13.29 17.66
CA ASN A 147 -5.14 12.02 17.12
C ASN A 147 -4.48 11.69 15.79
N ASP A 148 -4.21 12.68 14.95
CA ASP A 148 -3.51 12.50 13.69
C ASP A 148 -2.14 11.91 13.95
N LYS A 149 -1.35 12.53 14.84
CA LYS A 149 -0.04 12.01 15.22
C LYS A 149 -0.12 10.57 15.75
N VAL A 150 -1.06 10.28 16.66
CA VAL A 150 -1.26 8.92 17.19
C VAL A 150 -1.56 7.91 16.07
N ARG A 151 -2.40 8.26 15.09
CA ARG A 151 -2.67 7.39 13.94
C ARG A 151 -1.45 7.18 13.06
N ARG A 152 -0.62 8.22 12.85
CA ARG A 152 0.62 8.11 12.07
C ARG A 152 1.63 7.19 12.75
N ASP A 153 1.79 7.35 14.06
CA ASP A 153 2.72 6.55 14.86
C ASP A 153 2.25 5.09 14.89
N ALA A 154 0.94 4.84 15.08
CA ALA A 154 0.36 3.50 15.01
C ALA A 154 0.52 2.85 13.62
N LEU A 155 0.26 3.59 12.53
CA LEU A 155 0.47 3.06 11.17
C LEU A 155 1.94 2.68 10.93
N LYS A 156 2.89 3.49 11.41
CA LYS A 156 4.32 3.18 11.29
C LYS A 156 4.67 1.91 12.09
N GLU A 157 4.12 1.74 13.29
CA GLU A 157 4.31 0.54 14.11
C GLU A 157 3.75 -0.71 13.41
N GLU A 158 2.53 -0.66 12.87
CA GLU A 158 1.92 -1.79 12.13
C GLU A 158 2.74 -2.17 10.88
N ILE A 159 3.24 -1.18 10.14
CA ILE A 159 4.13 -1.43 9.00
C ILE A 159 5.45 -2.07 9.47
N GLN A 160 6.01 -1.59 10.60
CA GLN A 160 7.24 -2.16 11.14
C GLN A 160 7.04 -3.60 11.63
N GLU A 161 5.91 -3.91 12.28
CA GLU A 161 5.59 -5.28 12.68
C GLU A 161 5.50 -6.22 11.47
N ALA A 162 4.92 -5.76 10.35
CA ALA A 162 4.89 -6.52 9.12
C ALA A 162 6.30 -6.73 8.52
N ILE A 163 7.20 -5.75 8.63
CA ILE A 163 8.61 -5.88 8.21
C ILE A 163 9.35 -6.88 9.12
N ASP A 164 9.22 -6.74 10.44
CA ASP A 164 9.87 -7.62 11.41
C ASP A 164 9.41 -9.07 11.21
N PHE A 165 8.12 -9.27 10.91
CA PHE A 165 7.55 -10.57 10.56
C PHE A 165 8.22 -11.20 9.34
N LEU A 166 8.72 -10.40 8.39
CA LEU A 166 9.49 -10.86 7.23
C LEU A 166 10.97 -11.14 7.55
N GLU A 167 11.45 -10.85 8.75
CA GLU A 167 12.84 -11.12 9.14
C GLU A 167 12.98 -12.31 10.11
N LEU A 168 11.88 -12.73 10.75
CA LEU A 168 11.86 -13.88 11.65
C LEU A 168 12.25 -15.19 10.92
N VAL A 169 13.26 -15.91 11.42
CA VAL A 169 13.76 -17.19 10.88
C VAL A 169 13.13 -18.37 11.60
#